data_AF-A0A1G0GEW8-F1
#
_entry.id   AF-A0A1G0GEW8-F1
#
_cell.length_a   1.000
_cell.length_b   1.000
_cell.length_c   1.000
_cell.angle_alpha   90.00
_cell.angle_beta   90.00
_cell.angle_gamma   90.00
#
_symmetry.space_group_name_H-M   'P 1'
#
loop_
_entity.id
_entity.type
_entity.pdbx_description
1 polymer ?
#
loop_
_entity_poly.entity_id
_entity_poly.type
_entity_poly.pdbx_seq_one_letter_code
_entity_poly.pdbx_strand_id
1 'polypeptide(L)'
;MHKLKAFIFLLFALFSMSCFAAEEVEKSPEKAIVLEINSAIGPATQDYIRRGIDYAEKEHAAAIIIQLNTPGGLETSMRGINEAIITSPVPVIAYVFPAGARAASAGTFIMYASHLAAMASGTNIGAASPVNILSTDEKHSGTKSTVENKATNDASAYMRSIAQLRGRNADWAELAVRHAASLSANEAKRLKVIDEIADDYPSLLKKMDGHNVLVQGIPEKISTKNLELERIAPDWRYQFLNFLTNPNIVYLLILVALYGLFFEFSSPGLILPGVAGVIALLLVLYAFQLVPINYTGLTLVIIGISFIIFEIFITSHGILGIGGVIAFIIGSIMLFDINDPNYQVALSLILIMSITTALFFLVILNMVLKSHKKAIITGKEGLIGSEGVVMSTMNEQVIVQVLGEIWEARAPFMLDPGQKIKVTHIHGLILFVEPIGEIKATPK
;
A
#
# COMPACT_ATOMS: atom_id res chain seq x y z
N MET A 1 -4.30 87.59 27.95
CA MET A 1 -4.40 86.95 26.62
C MET A 1 -3.13 86.21 26.17
N HIS A 2 -1.91 86.70 26.43
CA HIS A 2 -0.68 85.99 26.00
C HIS A 2 -0.45 84.62 26.66
N LYS A 3 -0.73 84.47 27.96
CA LYS A 3 -0.55 83.20 28.67
C LYS A 3 -1.49 82.09 28.19
N LEU A 4 -2.70 82.44 27.75
CA LEU A 4 -3.68 81.47 27.22
C LEU A 4 -3.29 80.99 25.82
N LYS A 5 -2.77 81.87 24.96
CA LYS A 5 -2.25 81.49 23.65
C LYS A 5 -1.03 80.58 23.76
N ALA A 6 -0.12 80.85 24.71
CA ALA A 6 1.04 80.00 24.95
C ALA A 6 0.63 78.61 25.48
N PHE A 7 -0.37 78.54 26.35
CA PHE A 7 -0.88 77.26 26.86
C PHE A 7 -1.58 76.43 25.78
N ILE A 8 -2.39 77.07 24.91
CA ILE A 8 -3.02 76.40 23.78
C ILE A 8 -1.97 75.92 22.77
N PHE A 9 -0.91 76.70 22.52
CA PHE A 9 0.17 76.28 21.64
C PHE A 9 0.98 75.12 22.22
N LEU A 10 1.21 75.08 23.53
CA LEU A 10 1.87 73.96 24.22
C LEU A 10 1.01 72.69 24.18
N LEU A 11 -0.31 72.81 24.37
CA LEU A 11 -1.25 71.71 24.25
C LEU A 11 -1.33 71.18 22.82
N PHE A 12 -1.32 72.07 21.82
CA PHE A 12 -1.30 71.68 20.42
C PHE A 12 0.01 71.01 20.02
N ALA A 13 1.14 71.49 20.55
CA ALA A 13 2.47 70.90 20.36
C ALA A 13 2.60 69.52 21.05
N LEU A 14 2.04 69.35 22.24
CA LEU A 14 2.01 68.06 22.93
C LEU A 14 1.06 67.07 22.24
N PHE A 15 -0.07 67.54 21.71
CA PHE A 15 -1.02 66.71 20.96
C PHE A 15 -0.48 66.32 19.57
N SER A 16 0.29 67.19 18.91
CA SER A 16 0.95 66.85 17.64
C SER A 16 2.16 65.94 17.81
N MET A 17 2.82 65.96 18.98
CA MET A 17 3.95 65.05 19.28
C MET A 17 3.47 63.63 19.61
N SER A 18 2.25 63.46 20.14
CA SER A 18 1.63 62.15 20.33
C SER A 18 1.07 61.52 19.05
N CYS A 19 0.89 62.30 17.98
CA CYS A 19 0.38 61.80 16.70
C CYS A 19 1.49 61.32 15.74
N PHE A 20 2.77 61.49 16.12
CA PHE A 20 3.95 61.06 15.35
C PHE A 20 4.76 59.96 16.05
N ALA A 21 4.14 59.24 17.00
CA ALA A 21 4.60 57.88 17.29
C ALA A 21 4.20 57.02 16.10
N ALA A 22 5.10 56.91 15.12
CA ALA A 22 4.99 55.88 14.11
C ALA A 22 4.86 54.54 14.85
N GLU A 23 3.73 53.87 14.69
CA GLU A 23 3.69 52.43 14.89
C GLU A 23 4.77 51.86 13.98
N GLU A 24 5.91 51.49 14.55
CA GLU A 24 6.68 50.39 14.00
C GLU A 24 5.70 49.22 13.99
N VAL A 25 5.02 49.04 12.86
CA VAL A 25 4.35 47.78 12.55
C VAL A 25 5.47 46.76 12.60
N GLU A 26 5.58 46.08 13.75
CA GLU A 26 6.44 44.94 13.93
C GLU A 26 5.93 43.91 12.92
N LYS A 27 6.50 43.98 11.70
CA LYS A 27 6.11 43.14 10.58
C LYS A 27 6.32 41.72 11.08
N SER A 28 5.23 40.99 11.26
CA SER A 28 5.28 39.58 11.66
C SER A 28 6.35 38.89 10.80
N PRO A 29 7.28 38.12 11.41
CA PRO A 29 8.41 37.58 10.69
C PRO A 29 7.92 36.87 9.44
N GLU A 30 8.50 37.23 8.29
CA GLU A 30 8.17 36.57 7.03
C GLU A 30 8.52 35.09 7.17
N LYS A 31 7.63 34.22 6.66
CA LYS A 31 7.77 32.78 6.82
C LYS A 31 8.30 32.13 5.56
N ALA A 32 9.12 31.10 5.74
CA ALA A 32 9.39 30.11 4.71
C ALA A 32 8.68 28.80 5.07
N ILE A 33 7.87 28.30 4.14
CA ILE A 33 7.19 27.02 4.28
C ILE A 33 8.14 25.89 3.89
N VAL A 34 8.35 24.93 4.78
CA VAL A 34 9.21 23.77 4.53
C VAL A 34 8.34 22.54 4.25
N LEU A 35 8.56 21.93 3.09
CA LEU A 35 7.93 20.69 2.63
C LEU A 35 8.99 19.59 2.55
N GLU A 36 8.80 18.49 3.27
CA GLU A 36 9.80 17.43 3.36
C GLU A 36 9.44 16.20 2.53
N ILE A 37 10.36 15.78 1.65
CA ILE A 37 10.23 14.56 0.84
C ILE A 37 11.39 13.62 1.18
N ASN A 38 11.09 12.50 1.82
CA ASN A 38 12.07 11.49 2.24
C ASN A 38 11.80 10.09 1.63
N SER A 39 11.12 10.04 0.48
CA SER A 39 10.67 8.80 -0.15
C SER A 39 10.63 8.91 -1.68
N ALA A 40 10.17 7.83 -2.34
CA ALA A 40 9.88 7.86 -3.77
C ALA A 40 8.83 8.92 -4.12
N ILE A 41 8.91 9.44 -5.34
CA ILE A 41 7.95 10.41 -5.89
C ILE A 41 6.72 9.67 -6.43
N GLY A 42 5.57 9.95 -5.85
CA GLY A 42 4.29 9.40 -6.30
C GLY A 42 3.14 10.38 -6.10
N PRO A 43 1.89 9.95 -6.33
CA PRO A 43 0.72 10.83 -6.30
C PRO A 43 0.49 11.48 -4.93
N ALA A 44 0.82 10.78 -3.83
CA ALA A 44 0.79 11.35 -2.48
C ALA A 44 1.73 12.56 -2.35
N THR A 45 2.97 12.43 -2.82
CA THR A 45 3.97 13.51 -2.81
C THR A 45 3.54 14.68 -3.69
N GLN A 46 2.96 14.40 -4.87
CA GLN A 46 2.43 15.44 -5.76
C GLN A 46 1.29 16.23 -5.10
N ASP A 47 0.32 15.55 -4.49
CA ASP A 47 -0.78 16.19 -3.76
C ASP A 47 -0.28 17.04 -2.58
N TYR A 48 0.68 16.51 -1.81
CA TYR A 48 1.30 17.21 -0.69
C TYR A 48 2.04 18.49 -1.14
N ILE A 49 2.83 18.42 -2.21
CA ILE A 49 3.56 19.60 -2.72
C ILE A 49 2.59 20.65 -3.25
N ARG A 50 1.57 20.25 -4.01
CA ARG A 50 0.57 21.18 -4.53
C ARG A 50 -0.16 21.90 -3.40
N ARG A 51 -0.63 21.18 -2.39
CA ARG A 51 -1.30 21.81 -1.23
C ARG A 51 -0.35 22.66 -0.40
N GLY A 52 0.92 22.27 -0.31
CA GLY A 52 1.95 23.07 0.35
C GLY A 52 2.19 24.40 -0.36
N ILE A 53 2.17 24.41 -1.70
CA ILE A 53 2.23 25.64 -2.51
C ILE A 53 0.97 26.48 -2.29
N ASP A 54 -0.23 25.88 -2.39
CA ASP A 54 -1.50 26.59 -2.17
C ASP A 54 -1.57 27.19 -0.75
N TYR A 55 -1.01 26.51 0.25
CA TYR A 55 -0.93 27.02 1.62
C TYR A 55 0.05 28.17 1.73
N ALA A 56 1.25 28.04 1.17
CA ALA A 56 2.25 29.09 1.16
C ALA A 56 1.76 30.37 0.48
N GLU A 57 0.97 30.23 -0.60
CA GLU A 57 0.32 31.36 -1.26
C GLU A 57 -0.67 32.06 -0.32
N LYS A 58 -1.55 31.30 0.34
CA LYS A 58 -2.56 31.83 1.27
C LYS A 58 -1.95 32.52 2.48
N GLU A 59 -0.86 31.97 3.00
CA GLU A 59 -0.12 32.53 4.13
C GLU A 59 0.84 33.66 3.72
N HIS A 60 0.87 34.03 2.43
CA HIS A 60 1.79 35.03 1.88
C HIS A 60 3.26 34.76 2.29
N ALA A 61 3.66 33.48 2.25
CA ALA A 61 5.01 33.08 2.58
C ALA A 61 6.02 33.69 1.61
N ALA A 62 7.19 34.07 2.12
CA ALA A 62 8.24 34.67 1.31
C ALA A 62 8.94 33.63 0.40
N ALA A 63 8.95 32.36 0.82
CA ALA A 63 9.53 31.28 0.04
C ALA A 63 8.96 29.91 0.47
N ILE A 64 9.10 28.93 -0.42
CA ILE A 64 8.89 27.51 -0.15
C ILE A 64 10.23 26.80 -0.22
N ILE A 65 10.55 25.97 0.76
CA ILE A 65 11.71 25.09 0.76
C ILE A 65 11.23 23.65 0.61
N ILE A 66 11.53 23.02 -0.51
CA ILE A 66 11.29 21.59 -0.72
C ILE A 66 12.57 20.84 -0.34
N GLN A 67 12.59 20.23 0.85
CA GLN A 67 13.67 19.35 1.27
C GLN A 67 13.56 18.01 0.55
N LEU A 68 14.63 17.59 -0.12
CA LEU A 68 14.66 16.40 -0.97
C LEU A 68 15.64 15.34 -0.48
N ASN A 69 15.12 14.14 -0.26
CA ASN A 69 15.85 12.89 -0.21
C ASN A 69 15.02 11.81 -0.93
N THR A 70 15.27 11.61 -2.23
CA THR A 70 14.46 10.72 -3.06
C THR A 70 15.29 9.88 -4.03
N PRO A 71 14.97 8.57 -4.19
CA PRO A 71 15.54 7.73 -5.24
C PRO A 71 15.00 8.05 -6.64
N GLY A 72 13.89 8.80 -6.75
CA GLY A 72 13.12 8.91 -7.98
C GLY A 72 11.67 8.53 -7.78
N GLY A 73 10.96 8.26 -8.87
CA GLY A 73 9.57 7.81 -8.82
C GLY A 73 8.85 7.98 -10.15
N LEU A 74 7.52 8.09 -10.09
CA LEU A 74 6.66 8.11 -11.26
C LEU A 74 6.81 9.40 -12.08
N GLU A 75 6.94 9.26 -13.39
CA GLU A 75 7.09 10.39 -14.33
C GLU A 75 5.90 11.34 -14.28
N THR A 76 4.67 10.80 -14.22
CA THR A 76 3.44 11.61 -14.16
C THR A 76 3.40 12.50 -12.93
N SER A 77 3.74 11.95 -11.76
CA SER A 77 3.83 12.71 -10.52
C SER A 77 4.96 13.73 -10.53
N MET A 78 6.12 13.37 -11.08
CA MET A 78 7.24 14.30 -11.27
C MET A 78 6.85 15.50 -12.14
N ARG A 79 6.21 15.26 -13.30
CA ARG A 79 5.78 16.34 -14.20
C ARG A 79 4.74 17.23 -13.53
N GLY A 80 3.79 16.64 -12.80
CA GLY A 80 2.80 17.41 -12.03
C GLY A 80 3.42 18.28 -10.93
N ILE A 81 4.46 17.78 -10.24
CA ILE A 81 5.22 18.59 -9.27
C ILE A 81 5.95 19.73 -9.98
N ASN A 82 6.64 19.45 -11.09
CA ASN A 82 7.35 20.47 -11.84
C ASN A 82 6.42 21.56 -12.37
N GLU A 83 5.24 21.18 -12.87
CA GLU A 83 4.22 22.13 -13.32
C GLU A 83 3.77 23.03 -12.17
N ALA A 84 3.48 22.46 -11.00
CA ALA A 84 3.11 23.21 -9.80
C ALA A 84 4.23 24.18 -9.36
N ILE A 85 5.49 23.75 -9.44
CA ILE A 85 6.65 24.60 -9.11
C ILE A 85 6.83 25.72 -10.14
N ILE A 86 6.71 25.43 -11.44
CA ILE A 86 6.89 26.41 -12.52
C ILE A 86 5.81 27.49 -12.46
N THR A 87 4.58 27.12 -12.10
CA THR A 87 3.42 28.02 -12.01
C THR A 87 3.21 28.64 -10.64
N SER A 88 4.04 28.26 -9.65
CA SER A 88 3.95 28.74 -8.27
C SER A 88 4.04 30.28 -8.19
N PRO A 89 3.12 30.94 -7.46
CA PRO A 89 3.20 32.37 -7.18
C PRO A 89 4.20 32.70 -6.05
N VAL A 90 4.67 31.68 -5.33
CA VAL A 90 5.69 31.82 -4.27
C VAL A 90 7.01 31.21 -4.76
N PRO A 91 8.17 31.85 -4.54
CA PRO A 91 9.46 31.28 -4.93
C PRO A 91 9.75 29.95 -4.26
N VAL A 92 10.22 28.97 -5.05
CA VAL A 92 10.49 27.59 -4.59
C VAL A 92 11.98 27.28 -4.62
N ILE A 93 12.52 26.91 -3.48
CA ILE A 93 13.91 26.48 -3.25
C ILE A 93 13.90 24.97 -3.06
N ALA A 94 14.45 24.20 -4.00
CA ALA A 94 14.69 22.77 -3.78
C ALA A 94 16.04 22.56 -3.08
N TYR A 95 16.04 21.76 -2.02
CA TYR A 95 17.19 21.58 -1.14
C TYR A 95 17.47 20.10 -0.86
N VAL A 96 18.56 19.56 -1.40
CA VAL A 96 18.98 18.18 -1.11
C VAL A 96 19.66 18.13 0.25
N PHE A 97 18.97 17.56 1.23
CA PHE A 97 19.36 17.56 2.65
C PHE A 97 18.67 16.39 3.38
N PRO A 98 19.27 15.80 4.44
CA PRO A 98 20.56 16.10 5.05
C PRO A 98 21.77 15.58 4.25
N ALA A 99 22.98 15.72 4.81
CA ALA A 99 24.15 15.02 4.29
C ALA A 99 23.86 13.52 4.10
N GLY A 100 24.29 12.94 2.97
CA GLY A 100 23.95 11.57 2.56
C GLY A 100 22.62 11.43 1.80
N ALA A 101 21.79 12.48 1.77
CA ALA A 101 20.60 12.51 0.92
C ALA A 101 20.96 12.57 -0.58
N ARG A 102 19.95 12.30 -1.41
CA ARG A 102 20.07 12.36 -2.86
C ARG A 102 18.85 12.95 -3.53
N ALA A 103 19.05 13.58 -4.69
CA ALA A 103 17.99 13.91 -5.65
C ALA A 103 18.23 13.10 -6.93
N ALA A 104 17.88 11.81 -6.88
CA ALA A 104 18.03 10.92 -8.02
C ALA A 104 16.77 10.90 -8.90
N SER A 105 16.94 10.61 -10.18
CA SER A 105 15.84 10.43 -11.14
C SER A 105 14.85 11.60 -11.11
N ALA A 106 13.58 11.37 -10.76
CA ALA A 106 12.56 12.41 -10.61
C ALA A 106 13.02 13.61 -9.74
N GLY A 107 13.82 13.37 -8.71
CA GLY A 107 14.39 14.44 -7.87
C GLY A 107 15.27 15.42 -8.65
N THR A 108 16.00 14.95 -9.67
CA THR A 108 16.80 15.83 -10.55
C THR A 108 15.89 16.78 -11.33
N PHE A 109 14.77 16.29 -11.86
CA PHE A 109 13.81 17.12 -12.59
C PHE A 109 13.18 18.19 -11.67
N ILE A 110 12.84 17.83 -10.43
CA ILE A 110 12.30 18.76 -9.43
C ILE A 110 13.32 19.86 -9.10
N MET A 111 14.59 19.49 -8.92
CA MET A 111 15.68 20.45 -8.72
C MET A 111 15.81 21.42 -9.90
N TYR A 112 15.74 20.90 -11.12
CA TYR A 112 15.83 21.71 -12.34
C TYR A 112 14.62 22.63 -12.55
N ALA A 113 13.41 22.22 -12.16
CA ALA A 113 12.19 23.01 -12.26
C ALA A 113 12.11 24.15 -11.22
N SER A 114 12.77 23.97 -10.08
CA SER A 114 12.75 24.91 -8.94
C SER A 114 13.37 26.26 -9.27
N HIS A 115 12.95 27.30 -8.56
CA HIS A 115 13.46 28.65 -8.76
C HIS A 115 14.92 28.71 -8.35
N LEU A 116 15.23 28.18 -7.16
CA LEU A 116 16.59 27.98 -6.67
C LEU A 116 16.81 26.51 -6.28
N ALA A 117 18.06 26.08 -6.36
CA ALA A 117 18.51 24.74 -6.10
C ALA A 117 19.73 24.78 -5.18
N ALA A 118 19.67 24.05 -4.07
CA ALA A 118 20.79 23.85 -3.17
C ALA A 118 21.01 22.39 -2.79
N MET A 119 22.23 22.09 -2.37
CA MET A 119 22.64 20.78 -1.89
C MET A 119 23.47 20.92 -0.61
N ALA A 120 23.29 20.01 0.33
CA ALA A 120 24.23 19.85 1.44
C ALA A 120 25.49 19.09 0.99
N SER A 121 26.60 19.30 1.71
CA SER A 121 27.82 18.51 1.50
C SER A 121 27.54 17.01 1.69
N GLY A 122 28.18 16.17 0.86
CA GLY A 122 27.97 14.72 0.90
C GLY A 122 26.66 14.23 0.28
N THR A 123 25.94 15.08 -0.47
CA THR A 123 24.76 14.69 -1.26
C THR A 123 25.09 14.54 -2.75
N ASN A 124 24.17 13.91 -3.50
CA ASN A 124 24.30 13.75 -4.95
C ASN A 124 23.01 14.04 -5.73
N ILE A 125 23.16 14.36 -7.02
CA ILE A 125 22.08 14.66 -7.97
C ILE A 125 22.36 13.98 -9.31
N GLY A 126 21.32 13.51 -10.01
CA GLY A 126 21.42 12.92 -11.35
C GLY A 126 20.71 11.58 -11.46
N ALA A 127 21.30 10.64 -12.22
CA ALA A 127 20.72 9.33 -12.51
C ALA A 127 19.28 9.43 -13.03
N ALA A 128 19.08 10.25 -14.06
CA ALA A 128 17.76 10.68 -14.56
C ALA A 128 17.28 9.96 -15.82
N SER A 129 17.87 8.80 -16.13
CA SER A 129 17.45 7.98 -17.27
C SER A 129 16.07 7.34 -17.03
N PRO A 130 15.12 7.49 -17.97
CA PRO A 130 13.86 6.77 -17.90
C PRO A 130 14.10 5.27 -17.97
N VAL A 131 13.36 4.53 -17.16
CA VAL A 131 13.34 3.06 -17.18
C VAL A 131 11.91 2.62 -17.44
N ASN A 132 11.72 1.75 -18.43
CA ASN A 132 10.40 1.20 -18.72
C ASN A 132 10.18 -0.08 -17.91
N ILE A 133 9.24 -0.02 -16.97
CA ILE A 133 8.88 -1.08 -16.03
C ILE A 133 8.09 -2.20 -16.73
N LEU A 134 7.45 -1.91 -17.88
CA LEU A 134 6.59 -2.86 -18.59
C LEU A 134 7.32 -3.73 -19.63
N SER A 135 8.60 -3.47 -19.91
CA SER A 135 9.37 -4.19 -20.94
C SER A 135 10.39 -5.12 -20.28
N THR A 136 9.90 -6.22 -19.70
CA THR A 136 10.73 -7.22 -19.01
C THR A 136 11.45 -8.20 -19.94
N ASP A 137 11.16 -8.22 -21.24
CA ASP A 137 11.78 -9.17 -22.17
C ASP A 137 12.35 -8.46 -23.39
N GLU A 138 13.66 -8.13 -23.35
CA GLU A 138 14.61 -8.15 -24.48
C GLU A 138 15.92 -7.42 -24.12
N LYS A 139 16.65 -7.90 -23.09
CA LYS A 139 18.10 -7.60 -22.96
C LYS A 139 18.92 -8.60 -23.78
N HIS A 140 18.58 -8.83 -25.05
CA HIS A 140 19.34 -9.69 -25.99
C HIS A 140 19.70 -8.97 -27.30
N SER A 141 19.93 -7.66 -27.23
CA SER A 141 20.68 -6.91 -28.24
C SER A 141 21.07 -5.59 -27.58
N GLY A 142 22.32 -5.14 -27.72
CA GLY A 142 22.81 -3.86 -27.16
C GLY A 142 22.17 -2.60 -27.78
N THR A 143 20.95 -2.71 -28.30
CA THR A 143 20.21 -1.66 -28.99
C THR A 143 18.95 -1.34 -28.18
N LYS A 144 18.89 -0.13 -27.60
CA LYS A 144 17.67 0.37 -26.92
C LYS A 144 16.47 0.25 -27.86
N SER A 145 15.33 -0.22 -27.34
CA SER A 145 14.11 -0.34 -28.15
C SER A 145 13.66 1.04 -28.66
N THR A 146 12.91 1.10 -29.77
CA THR A 146 12.38 2.37 -30.30
C THR A 146 11.57 3.14 -29.26
N VAL A 147 10.89 2.43 -28.34
CA VAL A 147 10.12 3.00 -27.22
C VAL A 147 11.04 3.63 -26.18
N GLU A 148 12.10 2.94 -25.75
CA GLU A 148 13.09 3.48 -24.80
C GLU A 148 13.82 4.71 -25.36
N ASN A 149 14.15 4.68 -26.65
CA ASN A 149 14.75 5.82 -27.33
C ASN A 149 13.78 7.01 -27.37
N LYS A 150 12.49 6.76 -27.64
CA LYS A 150 11.46 7.82 -27.62
C LYS A 150 11.32 8.43 -26.22
N ALA A 151 11.21 7.59 -25.18
CA ALA A 151 11.12 8.05 -23.79
C ALA A 151 12.37 8.83 -23.35
N THR A 152 13.56 8.33 -23.68
CA THR A 152 14.83 9.02 -23.39
C THR A 152 14.91 10.38 -24.10
N ASN A 153 14.50 10.43 -25.37
CA ASN A 153 14.52 11.67 -26.15
C ASN A 153 13.52 12.70 -25.61
N ASP A 154 12.31 12.28 -25.26
CA ASP A 154 11.30 13.15 -24.64
C ASP A 154 11.77 13.69 -23.29
N ALA A 155 12.24 12.81 -22.40
CA ALA A 155 12.76 13.20 -21.09
C ALA A 155 13.98 14.12 -21.21
N SER A 156 14.86 13.88 -22.19
CA SER A 156 16.02 14.74 -22.45
C SER A 156 15.60 16.12 -22.93
N ALA A 157 14.69 16.19 -23.90
CA ALA A 157 14.15 17.46 -24.39
C ALA A 157 13.45 18.23 -23.26
N TYR A 158 12.66 17.54 -22.43
CA TYR A 158 12.01 18.13 -21.27
C TYR A 158 13.02 18.68 -20.26
N MET A 159 14.01 17.88 -19.88
CA MET A 159 15.07 18.30 -18.95
C MET A 159 15.85 19.51 -19.48
N ARG A 160 16.20 19.52 -20.77
CA ARG A 160 16.86 20.68 -21.41
C ARG A 160 15.97 21.93 -21.37
N SER A 161 14.67 21.79 -21.61
CA SER A 161 13.72 22.90 -21.59
C SER A 161 13.65 23.56 -20.20
N ILE A 162 13.49 22.77 -19.13
CA ILE A 162 13.47 23.31 -17.76
C ILE A 162 14.84 23.85 -17.32
N ALA A 163 15.94 23.27 -17.80
CA ALA A 163 17.29 23.81 -17.59
C ALA A 163 17.45 25.20 -18.20
N GLN A 164 17.00 25.38 -19.44
CA GLN A 164 17.04 26.67 -20.13
C GLN A 164 16.15 27.70 -19.45
N LEU A 165 14.93 27.30 -19.05
CA LEU A 165 13.99 28.15 -18.32
C LEU A 165 14.62 28.73 -17.04
N ARG A 166 15.44 27.94 -16.34
CA ARG A 166 16.09 28.35 -15.08
C ARG A 166 17.55 28.77 -15.24
N GLY A 167 18.08 28.83 -16.47
CA GLY A 167 19.47 29.21 -16.74
C GLY A 167 20.53 28.25 -16.16
N ARG A 168 20.17 26.98 -15.96
CA ARG A 168 21.04 25.90 -15.48
C ARG A 168 21.71 25.17 -16.63
N ASN A 169 22.75 24.39 -16.34
CA ASN A 169 23.51 23.66 -17.35
C ASN A 169 22.66 22.58 -18.04
N ALA A 170 22.19 22.89 -19.25
CA ALA A 170 21.34 22.02 -20.05
C ALA A 170 22.10 20.81 -20.64
N ASP A 171 23.40 20.96 -20.92
CA ASP A 171 24.19 19.88 -21.51
C ASP A 171 24.46 18.78 -20.48
N TRP A 172 24.77 19.15 -19.23
CA TRP A 172 24.82 18.16 -18.16
C TRP A 172 23.44 17.56 -17.87
N ALA A 173 22.38 18.36 -17.92
CA ALA A 173 21.02 17.87 -17.70
C ALA A 173 20.65 16.75 -18.71
N GLU A 174 21.03 16.92 -19.98
CA GLU A 174 20.90 15.90 -21.01
C GLU A 174 21.76 14.66 -20.71
N LEU A 175 23.00 14.82 -20.24
CA LEU A 175 23.85 13.69 -19.84
C LEU A 175 23.26 12.90 -18.68
N ALA A 176 22.65 13.57 -17.69
CA ALA A 176 21.97 12.92 -16.57
C ALA A 176 20.82 12.02 -17.06
N VAL A 177 20.13 12.40 -18.14
CA VAL A 177 19.03 11.61 -18.73
C VAL A 177 19.55 10.53 -19.68
N ARG A 178 20.50 10.82 -20.57
CA ARG A 178 20.94 9.87 -21.60
C ARG A 178 21.88 8.79 -21.08
N HIS A 179 22.73 9.15 -20.11
CA HIS A 179 23.84 8.33 -19.61
C HIS A 179 23.77 8.07 -18.10
N ALA A 180 22.64 8.39 -17.45
CA ALA A 180 22.46 8.25 -16.01
C ALA A 180 23.59 8.93 -15.18
N ALA A 181 24.17 10.01 -15.70
CA ALA A 181 25.26 10.72 -15.01
C ALA A 181 24.79 11.25 -13.65
N SER A 182 25.71 11.24 -12.67
CA SER A 182 25.48 11.74 -11.31
C SER A 182 26.64 12.63 -10.88
N LEU A 183 26.36 13.64 -10.06
CA LEU A 183 27.35 14.59 -9.53
C LEU A 183 27.27 14.68 -8.01
N SER A 184 28.43 14.92 -7.40
CA SER A 184 28.51 15.43 -6.04
C SER A 184 28.06 16.89 -5.95
N ALA A 185 27.67 17.35 -4.76
CA ALA A 185 27.30 18.76 -4.52
C ALA A 185 28.33 19.78 -5.06
N ASN A 186 29.62 19.51 -4.87
CA ASN A 186 30.71 20.39 -5.34
C ASN A 186 30.78 20.48 -6.86
N GLU A 187 30.65 19.35 -7.56
CA GLU A 187 30.66 19.34 -9.02
C GLU A 187 29.38 19.94 -9.60
N ALA A 188 28.24 19.69 -8.96
CA ALA A 188 26.97 20.28 -9.33
C ALA A 188 27.02 21.81 -9.25
N LYS A 189 27.59 22.39 -8.19
CA LYS A 189 27.79 23.84 -8.10
C LYS A 189 28.75 24.36 -9.18
N ARG A 190 29.90 23.69 -9.36
CA ARG A 190 30.90 24.07 -10.37
C ARG A 190 30.33 24.07 -11.79
N LEU A 191 29.49 23.09 -12.10
CA LEU A 191 28.85 22.95 -13.42
C LEU A 191 27.56 23.76 -13.57
N LYS A 192 27.16 24.56 -12.57
CA LYS A 192 25.92 25.36 -12.59
C LYS A 192 24.66 24.49 -12.77
N VAL A 193 24.66 23.33 -12.13
CA VAL A 193 23.49 22.45 -11.98
C VAL A 193 22.65 22.89 -10.78
N ILE A 194 23.31 23.41 -9.74
CA ILE A 194 22.68 24.03 -8.57
C ILE A 194 23.21 25.45 -8.38
N ASP A 195 22.51 26.23 -7.57
CA ASP A 195 22.88 27.60 -7.24
C ASP A 195 23.90 27.62 -6.09
N GLU A 196 23.63 26.90 -5.01
CA GLU A 196 24.41 27.00 -3.78
C GLU A 196 24.61 25.67 -3.05
N ILE A 197 25.66 25.62 -2.22
CA ILE A 197 25.90 24.51 -1.28
C ILE A 197 25.65 25.04 0.11
N ALA A 198 24.81 24.38 0.90
CA ALA A 198 24.46 24.78 2.25
C ALA A 198 24.28 23.55 3.14
N ASP A 199 24.94 23.52 4.29
CA ASP A 199 24.96 22.33 5.17
C ASP A 199 23.88 22.37 6.26
N ASP A 200 23.16 23.49 6.37
CA ASP A 200 22.04 23.68 7.28
C ASP A 200 21.07 24.77 6.75
N TYR A 201 19.90 24.89 7.38
CA TYR A 201 18.91 25.89 6.99
C TYR A 201 19.39 27.35 7.18
N PRO A 202 20.06 27.74 8.27
CA PRO A 202 20.58 29.11 8.40
C PRO A 202 21.56 29.50 7.28
N SER A 203 22.47 28.60 6.90
CA SER A 203 23.42 28.83 5.80
C SER A 203 22.72 28.84 4.44
N LEU A 204 21.67 28.03 4.25
CA LEU A 204 20.81 28.06 3.07
C LEU A 204 20.16 29.44 2.92
N LEU A 205 19.43 29.89 3.95
CA LEU A 205 18.74 31.17 3.93
C LEU A 205 19.69 32.34 3.69
N LYS A 206 20.89 32.31 4.29
CA LYS A 206 21.91 33.35 4.07
C LYS A 206 22.44 33.36 2.65
N LYS A 207 22.66 32.18 2.04
CA LYS A 207 23.24 32.06 0.69
C LYS A 207 22.21 32.33 -0.41
N MET A 208 20.93 32.03 -0.18
CA MET A 208 19.86 32.29 -1.13
C MET A 208 19.37 33.75 -1.12
N ASP A 209 19.72 34.52 -0.10
CA ASP A 209 19.26 35.91 0.04
C ASP A 209 19.77 36.78 -1.11
N GLY A 210 18.84 37.50 -1.73
CA GLY A 210 19.14 38.45 -2.79
C GLY A 210 19.36 37.84 -4.17
N HIS A 211 19.14 36.54 -4.36
CA HIS A 211 19.06 35.94 -5.69
C HIS A 211 17.85 36.50 -6.46
N ASN A 212 18.04 36.76 -7.75
CA ASN A 212 16.96 37.11 -8.66
C ASN A 212 16.37 35.83 -9.27
N VAL A 213 15.06 35.65 -9.13
CA VAL A 213 14.32 34.50 -9.66
C VAL A 213 13.18 34.99 -10.55
N LEU A 214 12.71 34.11 -11.45
CA LEU A 214 11.53 34.37 -12.27
C LEU A 214 10.33 33.65 -11.65
N VAL A 215 9.48 34.39 -10.95
CA VAL A 215 8.21 33.89 -10.38
C VAL A 215 7.11 34.25 -11.36
N GLN A 216 6.45 33.24 -11.94
CA GLN A 216 5.44 33.44 -13.00
C GLN A 216 5.90 34.34 -14.17
N GLY A 217 7.20 34.31 -14.48
CA GLY A 217 7.83 35.13 -15.52
C GLY A 217 8.22 36.55 -15.10
N ILE A 218 7.93 36.96 -13.86
CA ILE A 218 8.28 38.26 -13.31
C ILE A 218 9.60 38.13 -12.53
N PRO A 219 10.63 38.94 -12.82
CA PRO A 219 11.85 38.99 -12.03
C PRO A 219 11.55 39.50 -10.61
N GLU A 220 11.81 38.66 -9.62
CA GLU A 220 11.66 38.97 -8.21
C GLU A 220 12.98 38.68 -7.48
N LYS A 221 13.32 39.54 -6.53
CA LYS A 221 14.50 39.35 -5.68
C LYS A 221 14.05 38.68 -4.38
N ILE A 222 14.49 37.44 -4.15
CA ILE A 222 14.16 36.71 -2.93
C ILE A 222 14.81 37.40 -1.72
N SER A 223 14.01 37.62 -0.68
CA SER A 223 14.52 37.94 0.66
C SER A 223 14.34 36.73 1.56
N THR A 224 15.45 36.17 2.02
CA THR A 224 15.45 34.99 2.91
C THR A 224 16.07 35.27 4.27
N LYS A 225 16.48 36.52 4.53
CA LYS A 225 17.00 36.95 5.83
C LYS A 225 15.92 36.83 6.91
N ASN A 226 16.28 36.14 7.99
CA ASN A 226 15.47 36.01 9.20
C ASN A 226 14.08 35.38 8.95
N LEU A 227 13.92 34.57 7.90
CA LEU A 227 12.67 33.85 7.69
C LEU A 227 12.44 32.83 8.82
N GLU A 228 11.24 32.84 9.37
CA GLU A 228 10.80 31.78 10.28
C GLU A 228 10.44 30.53 9.46
N LEU A 229 10.96 29.37 9.86
CA LEU A 229 10.72 28.12 9.14
C LEU A 229 9.50 27.41 9.70
N GLU A 230 8.42 27.40 8.93
CA GLU A 230 7.21 26.64 9.27
C GLU A 230 7.22 25.31 8.52
N ARG A 231 7.37 24.20 9.26
CA ARG A 231 7.37 22.86 8.68
C ARG A 231 5.94 22.33 8.59
N ILE A 232 5.48 22.05 7.38
CA ILE A 232 4.18 21.40 7.18
C ILE A 232 4.39 19.89 7.21
N ALA A 233 3.97 19.26 8.30
CA ALA A 233 4.02 17.80 8.38
C ALA A 233 3.06 17.16 7.35
N PRO A 234 3.39 15.98 6.81
CA PRO A 234 2.47 15.25 5.95
C PRO A 234 1.19 14.88 6.71
N ASP A 235 0.04 15.19 6.13
CA ASP A 235 -1.26 15.00 6.76
C ASP A 235 -1.80 13.55 6.63
N TRP A 236 -2.96 13.29 7.23
CA TRP A 236 -3.60 11.97 7.18
C TRP A 236 -3.86 11.51 5.74
N ARG A 237 -4.17 12.44 4.82
CA ARG A 237 -4.40 12.15 3.40
C ARG A 237 -3.11 11.68 2.73
N TYR A 238 -1.99 12.38 2.95
CA TYR A 238 -0.69 11.91 2.49
C TYR A 238 -0.37 10.52 3.05
N GLN A 239 -0.56 10.31 4.35
CA GLN A 239 -0.29 9.01 4.99
C GLN A 239 -1.15 7.89 4.38
N PHE A 240 -2.43 8.17 4.10
CA PHE A 240 -3.35 7.22 3.47
C PHE A 240 -2.95 6.89 2.02
N LEU A 241 -2.63 7.90 1.20
CA LEU A 241 -2.19 7.68 -0.18
C LEU A 241 -0.83 6.96 -0.22
N ASN A 242 0.08 7.29 0.69
CA ASN A 242 1.36 6.61 0.82
C ASN A 242 1.19 5.16 1.30
N PHE A 243 0.25 4.90 2.21
CA PHE A 243 -0.13 3.55 2.63
C PHE A 243 -0.60 2.69 1.45
N LEU A 244 -1.44 3.25 0.57
CA LEU A 244 -1.92 2.56 -0.65
C LEU A 244 -0.89 2.45 -1.76
N THR A 245 0.20 3.20 -1.69
CA THR A 245 1.31 3.11 -2.65
C THR A 245 2.33 2.05 -2.23
N ASN A 246 2.27 1.57 -0.98
CA ASN A 246 3.21 0.56 -0.46
C ASN A 246 2.85 -0.86 -0.97
N PRO A 247 3.73 -1.53 -1.75
CA PRO A 247 3.44 -2.85 -2.33
C PRO A 247 3.08 -3.92 -1.29
N ASN A 248 3.73 -3.90 -0.12
CA ASN A 248 3.45 -4.86 0.94
C ASN A 248 2.02 -4.71 1.47
N ILE A 249 1.56 -3.46 1.60
CA ILE A 249 0.20 -3.16 2.03
C ILE A 249 -0.80 -3.56 0.95
N VAL A 250 -0.54 -3.22 -0.32
CA VAL A 250 -1.41 -3.62 -1.44
C VAL A 250 -1.51 -5.14 -1.52
N TYR A 251 -0.41 -5.86 -1.34
CA TYR A 251 -0.41 -7.33 -1.27
C TYR A 251 -1.30 -7.87 -0.14
N LEU A 252 -1.17 -7.33 1.07
CA LEU A 252 -2.04 -7.71 2.20
C LEU A 252 -3.51 -7.40 1.92
N LEU A 253 -3.82 -6.24 1.33
CA LEU A 253 -5.18 -5.88 0.95
C LEU A 253 -5.74 -6.84 -0.11
N ILE A 254 -4.95 -7.31 -1.06
CA ILE A 254 -5.36 -8.35 -2.02
C ILE A 254 -5.72 -9.64 -1.29
N LEU A 255 -4.90 -10.09 -0.33
CA LEU A 255 -5.21 -11.29 0.44
C LEU A 255 -6.48 -11.13 1.30
N VAL A 256 -6.64 -9.97 1.96
CA VAL A 256 -7.85 -9.67 2.73
C VAL A 256 -9.08 -9.61 1.83
N ALA A 257 -8.96 -9.02 0.64
CA ALA A 257 -10.04 -8.98 -0.36
C ALA A 257 -10.45 -10.40 -0.77
N LEU A 258 -9.48 -11.23 -1.18
CA LEU A 258 -9.74 -12.58 -1.67
C LEU A 258 -10.27 -13.51 -0.56
N TYR A 259 -9.64 -13.55 0.61
CA TYR A 259 -10.08 -14.38 1.72
C TYR A 259 -11.38 -13.89 2.36
N GLY A 260 -11.55 -12.58 2.52
CA GLY A 260 -12.77 -11.99 3.10
C GLY A 260 -14.01 -12.32 2.27
N LEU A 261 -13.91 -12.15 0.94
CA LEU A 261 -14.96 -12.54 0.01
C LEU A 261 -15.20 -14.05 0.02
N PHE A 262 -14.13 -14.85 0.04
CA PHE A 262 -14.24 -16.31 0.09
C PHE A 262 -15.01 -16.80 1.33
N PHE A 263 -14.66 -16.30 2.52
CA PHE A 263 -15.32 -16.72 3.76
C PHE A 263 -16.80 -16.31 3.80
N GLU A 264 -17.14 -15.13 3.27
CA GLU A 264 -18.54 -14.71 3.16
C GLU A 264 -19.34 -15.61 2.21
N PHE A 265 -18.77 -15.97 1.05
CA PHE A 265 -19.46 -16.85 0.09
C PHE A 265 -19.55 -18.31 0.57
N SER A 266 -18.55 -18.79 1.30
CA SER A 266 -18.52 -20.17 1.81
C SER A 266 -19.35 -20.37 3.07
N SER A 267 -19.55 -19.30 3.84
CA SER A 267 -20.34 -19.32 5.06
C SER A 267 -21.18 -18.05 5.13
N PRO A 268 -22.30 -18.00 4.36
CA PRO A 268 -23.17 -16.84 4.32
C PRO A 268 -23.63 -16.46 5.73
N GLY A 269 -23.51 -15.17 6.09
CA GLY A 269 -23.99 -14.62 7.35
C GLY A 269 -22.92 -14.21 8.36
N LEU A 270 -21.63 -14.34 8.04
CA LEU A 270 -20.55 -13.80 8.85
C LEU A 270 -20.46 -12.26 8.75
N ILE A 271 -20.90 -11.67 7.63
CA ILE A 271 -20.97 -10.23 7.28
C ILE A 271 -19.63 -9.49 7.33
N LEU A 272 -18.90 -9.58 8.44
CA LEU A 272 -17.63 -8.92 8.69
C LEU A 272 -16.55 -9.29 7.65
N PRO A 273 -16.31 -10.57 7.30
CA PRO A 273 -15.34 -10.93 6.26
C PRO A 273 -15.73 -10.39 4.90
N GLY A 274 -17.02 -10.43 4.55
CA GLY A 274 -17.54 -9.88 3.30
C GLY A 274 -17.34 -8.38 3.18
N VAL A 275 -17.70 -7.61 4.21
CA VAL A 275 -17.51 -6.15 4.23
C VAL A 275 -16.02 -5.79 4.17
N ALA A 276 -15.18 -6.44 4.98
CA ALA A 276 -13.73 -6.23 4.94
C ALA A 276 -13.16 -6.57 3.55
N GLY A 277 -13.63 -7.65 2.94
CA GLY A 277 -13.22 -8.10 1.61
C GLY A 277 -13.58 -7.11 0.51
N VAL A 278 -14.81 -6.58 0.51
CA VAL A 278 -15.26 -5.57 -0.47
C VAL A 278 -14.50 -4.26 -0.31
N ILE A 279 -14.32 -3.77 0.93
CA ILE A 279 -13.55 -2.54 1.19
C ILE A 279 -12.11 -2.72 0.71
N ALA A 280 -11.48 -3.84 1.06
CA ALA A 280 -10.13 -4.15 0.61
C ALA A 280 -10.05 -4.23 -0.91
N LEU A 281 -11.02 -4.83 -1.59
CA LEU A 281 -11.08 -4.88 -3.06
C LEU A 281 -11.12 -3.47 -3.68
N LEU A 282 -11.97 -2.58 -3.16
CA LEU A 282 -12.04 -1.20 -3.66
C LEU A 282 -10.73 -0.44 -3.46
N LEU A 283 -10.07 -0.61 -2.31
CA LEU A 283 -8.76 -0.01 -2.05
C LEU A 283 -7.67 -0.57 -2.96
N VAL A 284 -7.69 -1.87 -3.24
CA VAL A 284 -6.79 -2.53 -4.19
C VAL A 284 -6.98 -1.97 -5.59
N LEU A 285 -8.22 -1.85 -6.08
CA LEU A 285 -8.52 -1.27 -7.39
C LEU A 285 -8.02 0.18 -7.52
N TYR A 286 -8.10 0.96 -6.45
CA TYR A 286 -7.51 2.29 -6.42
C TYR A 286 -5.97 2.25 -6.42
N ALA A 287 -5.36 1.37 -5.61
CA ALA A 287 -3.92 1.19 -5.58
C ALA A 287 -3.33 0.74 -6.93
N PHE A 288 -4.11 0.00 -7.75
CA PHE A 288 -3.71 -0.38 -9.11
C PHE A 288 -3.47 0.82 -10.03
N GLN A 289 -4.08 1.96 -9.74
CA GLN A 289 -3.82 3.21 -10.48
C GLN A 289 -2.53 3.90 -10.03
N LEU A 290 -2.06 3.59 -8.82
CA LEU A 290 -0.91 4.23 -8.19
C LEU A 290 0.39 3.41 -8.38
N VAL A 291 0.27 2.09 -8.47
CA VAL A 291 1.40 1.15 -8.49
C VAL A 291 1.38 0.33 -9.79
N PRO A 292 2.51 0.17 -10.49
CA PRO A 292 2.59 -0.67 -11.68
C PRO A 292 2.48 -2.16 -11.28
N ILE A 293 1.33 -2.77 -11.58
CA ILE A 293 1.04 -4.15 -11.23
C ILE A 293 1.08 -5.03 -12.47
N ASN A 294 1.63 -6.22 -12.31
CA ASN A 294 1.64 -7.22 -13.36
C ASN A 294 0.34 -8.04 -13.33
N TYR A 295 -0.49 -7.86 -14.35
CA TYR A 295 -1.76 -8.57 -14.48
C TYR A 295 -1.59 -10.10 -14.58
N THR A 296 -0.46 -10.59 -15.10
CA THR A 296 -0.13 -12.03 -15.11
C THR A 296 0.05 -12.56 -13.69
N GLY A 297 0.83 -11.83 -12.87
CA GLY A 297 1.04 -12.17 -11.47
C GLY A 297 -0.28 -12.16 -10.68
N LEU A 298 -1.10 -11.11 -10.88
CA LEU A 298 -2.42 -11.00 -10.26
C LEU A 298 -3.33 -12.17 -10.63
N THR A 299 -3.38 -12.51 -11.92
CA THR A 299 -4.21 -13.62 -12.42
C THR A 299 -3.75 -14.95 -11.81
N LEU A 300 -2.44 -15.19 -11.72
CA LEU A 300 -1.88 -16.38 -11.08
C LEU A 300 -2.21 -16.46 -9.58
N VAL A 301 -2.20 -15.33 -8.85
CA VAL A 301 -2.63 -15.29 -7.44
C VAL A 301 -4.11 -15.68 -7.31
N ILE A 302 -4.97 -15.11 -8.14
CA ILE A 302 -6.41 -15.40 -8.13
C ILE A 302 -6.66 -16.87 -8.48
N ILE A 303 -6.03 -17.40 -9.53
CA ILE A 303 -6.13 -18.80 -9.92
C ILE A 303 -5.60 -19.71 -8.81
N GLY A 304 -4.46 -19.37 -8.21
CA GLY A 304 -3.84 -20.13 -7.14
C GLY A 304 -4.79 -20.29 -5.95
N ILE A 305 -5.36 -19.18 -5.46
CA ILE A 305 -6.35 -19.20 -4.40
C ILE A 305 -7.61 -19.98 -4.82
N SER A 306 -8.07 -19.80 -6.05
CA SER A 306 -9.25 -20.51 -6.57
C SER A 306 -9.05 -22.02 -6.61
N PHE A 307 -7.87 -22.51 -7.02
CA PHE A 307 -7.54 -23.94 -7.02
C PHE A 307 -7.47 -24.53 -5.62
N ILE A 308 -6.86 -23.78 -4.69
CA ILE A 308 -6.81 -24.20 -3.29
C ILE A 308 -8.23 -24.29 -2.70
N ILE A 309 -9.10 -23.34 -3.05
CA ILE A 309 -10.52 -23.37 -2.66
C ILE A 309 -11.24 -24.55 -3.29
N PHE A 310 -11.06 -24.78 -4.60
CA PHE A 310 -11.74 -25.87 -5.31
C PHE A 310 -11.32 -27.26 -4.81
N GLU A 311 -10.14 -27.44 -4.23
CA GLU A 311 -9.77 -28.68 -3.55
C GLU A 311 -10.75 -29.06 -2.42
N ILE A 312 -11.38 -28.07 -1.76
CA ILE A 312 -12.38 -28.34 -0.70
C ILE A 312 -13.66 -28.95 -1.28
N PHE A 313 -14.06 -28.49 -2.47
CA PHE A 313 -15.31 -28.92 -3.12
C PHE A 313 -15.11 -30.16 -4.02
N ILE A 314 -13.95 -30.25 -4.66
CA ILE A 314 -13.57 -31.30 -5.60
C ILE A 314 -12.45 -32.08 -4.91
N THR A 315 -12.75 -33.28 -4.41
CA THR A 315 -11.77 -34.15 -3.75
C THR A 315 -10.72 -34.62 -4.75
N SER A 316 -9.70 -33.80 -4.99
CA SER A 316 -8.65 -34.02 -5.99
C SER A 316 -7.43 -34.74 -5.41
N HIS A 317 -7.51 -35.16 -4.14
CA HIS A 317 -6.44 -35.81 -3.39
C HIS A 317 -5.20 -34.91 -3.24
N GLY A 318 -5.40 -33.59 -3.22
CA GLY A 318 -4.36 -32.58 -2.99
C GLY A 318 -3.67 -32.04 -4.23
N ILE A 319 -4.02 -32.49 -5.44
CA ILE A 319 -3.38 -32.03 -6.69
C ILE A 319 -3.72 -30.56 -6.98
N LEU A 320 -5.00 -30.19 -6.93
CA LEU A 320 -5.47 -28.81 -7.05
C LEU A 320 -4.89 -27.94 -5.94
N GLY A 321 -4.84 -28.43 -4.70
CA GLY A 321 -4.23 -27.74 -3.57
C GLY A 321 -2.75 -27.39 -3.79
N ILE A 322 -1.92 -28.38 -4.18
CA ILE A 322 -0.48 -28.16 -4.42
C ILE A 322 -0.28 -27.24 -5.63
N GLY A 323 -0.98 -27.49 -6.74
CA GLY A 323 -0.90 -26.65 -7.93
C GLY A 323 -1.31 -25.21 -7.64
N GLY A 324 -2.33 -25.02 -6.81
CA GLY A 324 -2.79 -23.71 -6.37
C GLY A 324 -1.77 -22.97 -5.49
N VAL A 325 -1.09 -23.66 -4.56
CA VAL A 325 0.00 -23.07 -3.76
C VAL A 325 1.16 -22.64 -4.65
N ILE A 326 1.56 -23.47 -5.62
CA ILE A 326 2.63 -23.14 -6.57
C ILE A 326 2.23 -21.91 -7.41
N ALA A 327 1.02 -21.90 -7.97
CA ALA A 327 0.51 -20.78 -8.74
C ALA A 327 0.44 -19.50 -7.90
N PHE A 328 0.00 -19.60 -6.63
CA PHE A 328 -0.03 -18.49 -5.69
C PHE A 328 1.36 -17.91 -5.41
N ILE A 329 2.36 -18.76 -5.18
CA ILE A 329 3.75 -18.33 -4.93
C ILE A 329 4.33 -17.62 -6.16
N ILE A 330 4.23 -18.26 -7.33
CA ILE A 330 4.74 -17.69 -8.58
C ILE A 330 4.02 -16.37 -8.89
N GLY A 331 2.69 -16.36 -8.77
CA GLY A 331 1.88 -15.16 -8.96
C GLY A 331 2.27 -14.04 -7.99
N SER A 332 2.48 -14.35 -6.71
CA SER A 332 2.88 -13.38 -5.69
C SER A 332 4.26 -12.77 -5.98
N ILE A 333 5.21 -13.57 -6.46
CA ILE A 333 6.54 -13.09 -6.87
C ILE A 333 6.44 -12.19 -8.11
N MET A 334 5.57 -12.54 -9.05
CA MET A 334 5.39 -11.77 -10.30
C MET A 334 4.49 -10.54 -10.14
N LEU A 335 3.76 -10.41 -9.02
CA LEU A 335 2.67 -9.44 -8.86
C LEU A 335 3.13 -7.98 -8.97
N PHE A 336 4.29 -7.67 -8.40
CA PHE A 336 4.93 -6.35 -8.45
C PHE A 336 6.29 -6.48 -9.12
N ASP A 337 6.69 -5.45 -9.88
CA ASP A 337 7.94 -5.48 -10.62
C ASP A 337 9.16 -5.55 -9.69
N ILE A 338 10.04 -6.53 -9.95
CA ILE A 338 11.23 -6.87 -9.16
C ILE A 338 12.38 -5.88 -9.43
N ASN A 339 12.28 -5.00 -10.43
CA ASN A 339 13.41 -4.17 -10.85
C ASN A 339 13.54 -2.81 -10.15
N ASP A 340 12.52 -2.34 -9.41
CA ASP A 340 12.66 -1.20 -8.49
C ASP A 340 12.69 -1.71 -7.05
N PRO A 341 13.81 -1.59 -6.32
CA PRO A 341 13.91 -1.99 -4.92
C PRO A 341 12.82 -1.37 -4.03
N ASN A 342 12.23 -0.24 -4.44
CA ASN A 342 11.19 0.44 -3.68
C ASN A 342 9.77 -0.12 -3.93
N TYR A 343 9.55 -0.87 -5.02
CA TYR A 343 8.26 -1.47 -5.36
C TYR A 343 8.21 -2.99 -5.18
N GLN A 344 9.27 -3.60 -4.64
CA GLN A 344 9.29 -5.02 -4.30
C GLN A 344 8.47 -5.31 -3.04
N VAL A 345 7.68 -6.38 -3.10
CA VAL A 345 7.14 -7.00 -1.89
C VAL A 345 8.28 -7.75 -1.21
N ALA A 346 8.38 -7.60 0.10
CA ALA A 346 9.38 -8.30 0.88
C ALA A 346 9.22 -9.81 0.66
N LEU A 347 10.27 -10.49 0.17
CA LEU A 347 10.24 -11.94 -0.05
C LEU A 347 9.85 -12.70 1.22
N SER A 348 10.25 -12.19 2.39
CA SER A 348 9.83 -12.69 3.70
C SER A 348 8.31 -12.66 3.88
N LEU A 349 7.64 -11.59 3.44
CA LEU A 349 6.18 -11.48 3.51
C LEU A 349 5.50 -12.51 2.60
N ILE A 350 5.98 -12.65 1.36
CA ILE A 350 5.47 -13.67 0.42
C ILE A 350 5.63 -15.06 1.03
N LEU A 351 6.80 -15.37 1.57
CA LEU A 351 7.14 -16.68 2.10
C LEU A 351 6.33 -16.99 3.37
N ILE A 352 6.18 -16.03 4.29
CA ILE A 352 5.34 -16.14 5.49
C ILE A 352 3.88 -16.38 5.08
N MET A 353 3.34 -15.58 4.15
CA MET A 353 1.93 -15.71 3.73
C MET A 353 1.68 -17.01 2.98
N SER A 354 2.62 -17.44 2.13
CA SER A 354 2.54 -18.71 1.41
C SER A 354 2.60 -19.91 2.36
N ILE A 355 3.52 -19.91 3.33
CA ILE A 355 3.61 -20.96 4.35
C ILE A 355 2.35 -20.99 5.20
N THR A 356 1.87 -19.83 5.66
CA THR A 356 0.67 -19.72 6.48
C THR A 356 -0.55 -20.26 5.74
N THR A 357 -0.70 -19.87 4.46
CA THR A 357 -1.74 -20.39 3.57
C THR A 357 -1.62 -21.90 3.42
N ALA A 358 -0.44 -22.43 3.06
CA ALA A 358 -0.22 -23.85 2.88
C ALA A 358 -0.52 -24.66 4.16
N LEU A 359 -0.06 -24.19 5.32
CA LEU A 359 -0.32 -24.83 6.62
C LEU A 359 -1.82 -24.83 6.95
N PHE A 360 -2.50 -23.70 6.77
CA PHE A 360 -3.94 -23.60 6.99
C PHE A 360 -4.72 -24.63 6.16
N PHE A 361 -4.40 -24.76 4.88
CA PHE A 361 -5.06 -25.74 4.01
C PHE A 361 -4.68 -27.18 4.32
N LEU A 362 -3.43 -27.45 4.71
CA LEU A 362 -3.04 -28.78 5.20
C LEU A 362 -3.83 -29.19 6.45
N VAL A 363 -4.08 -28.26 7.37
CA VAL A 363 -4.91 -28.52 8.56
C VAL A 363 -6.35 -28.80 8.16
N ILE A 364 -6.96 -28.00 7.29
CA ILE A 364 -8.32 -28.25 6.79
C ILE A 364 -8.42 -29.60 6.08
N LEU A 365 -7.49 -29.90 5.17
CA LEU A 365 -7.47 -31.16 4.44
C LEU A 365 -7.36 -32.34 5.41
N ASN A 366 -6.48 -32.25 6.41
CA ASN A 366 -6.35 -33.27 7.44
C ASN A 366 -7.63 -33.43 8.27
N MET A 367 -8.32 -32.33 8.61
CA MET A 367 -9.60 -32.37 9.31
C MET A 367 -10.71 -33.02 8.46
N VAL A 368 -10.80 -32.68 7.18
CA VAL A 368 -11.77 -33.24 6.23
C VAL A 368 -11.50 -34.74 6.03
N LEU A 369 -10.26 -35.13 5.77
CA LEU A 369 -9.87 -36.54 5.64
C LEU A 369 -10.15 -37.34 6.93
N LYS A 370 -9.92 -36.74 8.10
CA LYS A 370 -10.24 -37.37 9.39
C LYS A 370 -11.76 -37.46 9.62
N SER A 371 -12.54 -36.49 9.12
CA SER A 371 -14.00 -36.51 9.19
C SER A 371 -14.58 -37.62 8.32
N HIS A 372 -14.08 -37.80 7.09
CA HIS A 372 -14.52 -38.89 6.21
C HIS A 372 -14.13 -40.30 6.70
N LYS A 373 -13.14 -40.41 7.58
CA LYS A 373 -12.72 -41.69 8.20
C LYS A 373 -13.51 -42.04 9.48
N LYS A 374 -14.34 -41.14 10.01
CA LYS A 374 -15.27 -41.51 11.09
C LYS A 374 -16.40 -42.34 10.49
N ALA A 375 -16.59 -43.55 11.01
CA ALA A 375 -17.71 -44.39 10.64
C ALA A 375 -19.02 -43.62 10.79
N ILE A 376 -19.94 -43.78 9.83
CA ILE A 376 -21.27 -43.18 9.87
C ILE A 376 -22.02 -43.86 11.01
N ILE A 377 -22.26 -43.14 12.13
CA ILE A 377 -22.91 -43.68 13.34
C ILE A 377 -24.39 -43.27 13.41
N THR A 378 -24.94 -42.65 12.36
CA THR A 378 -26.32 -42.15 12.32
C THR A 378 -27.08 -42.74 11.13
N GLY A 379 -28.35 -43.11 11.34
CA GLY A 379 -29.22 -43.70 10.32
C GLY A 379 -29.33 -45.24 10.38
N LYS A 380 -29.83 -45.86 9.31
CA LYS A 380 -30.03 -47.32 9.20
C LYS A 380 -28.72 -48.09 9.40
N GLU A 381 -27.60 -47.51 8.99
CA GLU A 381 -26.26 -48.07 9.07
C GLU A 381 -25.70 -48.07 10.50
N GLY A 382 -26.10 -47.12 11.35
CA GLY A 382 -25.70 -47.08 12.77
C GLY A 382 -26.51 -48.02 13.67
N LEU A 383 -27.71 -48.39 13.24
CA LEU A 383 -28.56 -49.35 13.94
C LEU A 383 -28.04 -50.78 13.78
N ILE A 384 -27.41 -51.13 12.66
CA ILE A 384 -26.81 -52.45 12.44
C ILE A 384 -25.57 -52.61 13.33
N GLY A 385 -25.56 -53.66 14.17
CA GLY A 385 -24.50 -53.93 15.14
C GLY A 385 -24.67 -53.25 16.49
N SER A 386 -25.68 -52.37 16.64
CA SER A 386 -26.02 -51.74 17.92
C SER A 386 -26.68 -52.72 18.88
N GLU A 387 -26.44 -52.53 20.18
CA GLU A 387 -27.08 -53.30 21.25
C GLU A 387 -28.41 -52.64 21.65
N GLY A 388 -29.38 -53.45 22.06
CA GLY A 388 -30.65 -53.02 22.60
C GLY A 388 -31.19 -53.98 23.65
N VAL A 389 -32.39 -53.65 24.16
CA VAL A 389 -33.08 -54.45 25.18
C VAL A 389 -34.50 -54.74 24.70
N VAL A 390 -34.95 -55.98 24.88
CA VAL A 390 -36.32 -56.40 24.60
C VAL A 390 -37.24 -55.76 25.64
N MET A 391 -38.23 -54.99 25.19
CA MET A 391 -39.21 -54.35 26.08
C MET A 391 -40.43 -55.24 26.32
N SER A 392 -40.96 -55.85 25.26
CA SER A 392 -42.18 -56.66 25.33
C SER A 392 -42.25 -57.65 24.18
N THR A 393 -42.84 -58.81 24.44
CA THR A 393 -43.16 -59.84 23.44
C THR A 393 -44.65 -60.18 23.54
N MET A 394 -45.44 -59.77 22.54
CA MET A 394 -46.90 -59.99 22.50
C MET A 394 -47.32 -60.44 21.11
N ASN A 395 -48.08 -61.54 21.02
CA ASN A 395 -48.69 -62.03 19.77
C ASN A 395 -47.77 -61.96 18.54
N GLU A 396 -46.59 -62.57 18.64
CA GLU A 396 -45.53 -62.63 17.62
C GLU A 396 -44.79 -61.32 17.31
N GLN A 397 -45.20 -60.19 17.89
CA GLN A 397 -44.48 -58.92 17.80
C GLN A 397 -43.51 -58.77 18.96
N VAL A 398 -42.24 -58.50 18.64
CA VAL A 398 -41.19 -58.17 19.62
C VAL A 398 -40.92 -56.68 19.54
N ILE A 399 -41.02 -55.97 20.65
CA ILE A 399 -40.67 -54.55 20.73
C ILE A 399 -39.34 -54.44 21.45
N VAL A 400 -38.37 -53.76 20.84
CA VAL A 400 -37.02 -53.54 21.38
C VAL A 400 -36.71 -52.06 21.49
N GLN A 401 -35.89 -51.71 22.46
CA GLN A 401 -35.30 -50.37 22.56
C GLN A 401 -33.84 -50.43 22.11
N VAL A 402 -33.50 -49.69 21.06
CA VAL A 402 -32.13 -49.61 20.49
C VAL A 402 -31.78 -48.13 20.36
N LEU A 403 -30.62 -47.73 20.89
CA LEU A 403 -30.15 -46.33 20.90
C LEU A 403 -31.18 -45.31 21.45
N GLY A 404 -32.06 -45.75 22.37
CA GLY A 404 -33.10 -44.92 22.99
C GLY A 404 -34.43 -44.87 22.23
N GLU A 405 -34.50 -45.42 21.02
CA GLU A 405 -35.71 -45.48 20.19
C GLU A 405 -36.42 -46.84 20.30
N ILE A 406 -37.74 -46.84 20.12
CA ILE A 406 -38.58 -48.05 20.17
C ILE A 406 -38.81 -48.57 18.76
N TRP A 407 -38.45 -49.83 18.53
CA TRP A 407 -38.52 -50.49 17.24
C TRP A 407 -39.25 -51.81 17.31
N GLU A 408 -39.96 -52.16 16.24
CA GLU A 408 -40.45 -53.53 16.04
C GLU A 408 -39.28 -54.40 15.58
N ALA A 409 -39.12 -55.57 16.20
CA ALA A 409 -38.08 -56.51 15.89
C ALA A 409 -38.62 -57.90 15.56
N ARG A 410 -37.83 -58.65 14.78
CA ARG A 410 -38.03 -60.07 14.51
C ARG A 410 -36.78 -60.85 14.85
N ALA A 411 -36.98 -61.98 15.51
CA ALA A 411 -35.91 -62.92 15.81
C ALA A 411 -36.38 -64.34 15.44
N PRO A 412 -35.47 -65.20 14.96
CA PRO A 412 -35.76 -66.61 14.70
C PRO A 412 -35.93 -67.43 16.00
N PHE A 413 -35.64 -66.84 17.16
CA PHE A 413 -35.74 -67.44 18.48
C PHE A 413 -36.73 -66.69 19.36
N MET A 414 -37.26 -67.35 20.39
CA MET A 414 -38.07 -66.70 21.41
C MET A 414 -37.19 -65.78 22.26
N LEU A 415 -37.63 -64.54 22.46
CA LEU A 415 -36.92 -63.53 23.23
C LEU A 415 -37.70 -63.20 24.50
N ASP A 416 -36.99 -63.09 25.62
CA ASP A 416 -37.59 -62.73 26.90
C ASP A 416 -37.54 -61.20 27.12
N PRO A 417 -38.58 -60.58 27.71
CA PRO A 417 -38.52 -59.18 28.12
C PRO A 417 -37.32 -58.93 29.06
N GLY A 418 -36.57 -57.85 28.79
CA GLY A 418 -35.34 -57.50 29.50
C GLY A 418 -34.06 -58.10 28.91
N GLN A 419 -34.15 -59.00 27.92
CA GLN A 419 -32.99 -59.62 27.29
C GLN A 419 -32.21 -58.63 26.42
N LYS A 420 -30.88 -58.67 26.48
CA LYS A 420 -30.01 -57.89 25.61
C LYS A 420 -29.93 -58.53 24.22
N ILE A 421 -30.03 -57.70 23.20
CA ILE A 421 -30.04 -58.11 21.79
C ILE A 421 -29.06 -57.26 20.98
N LYS A 422 -28.56 -57.80 19.88
CA LYS A 422 -27.75 -57.12 18.87
C LYS A 422 -28.51 -57.09 17.55
N VAL A 423 -28.59 -55.93 16.92
CA VAL A 423 -29.21 -55.79 15.60
C VAL A 423 -28.28 -56.35 14.53
N THR A 424 -28.76 -57.27 13.70
CA THR A 424 -27.99 -57.90 12.63
C THR A 424 -28.28 -57.30 11.26
N HIS A 425 -29.55 -57.00 10.97
CA HIS A 425 -29.93 -56.28 9.76
C HIS A 425 -31.26 -55.55 9.94
N ILE A 426 -31.60 -54.69 8.97
CA ILE A 426 -32.82 -53.88 8.97
C ILE A 426 -33.54 -54.07 7.64
N HIS A 427 -34.84 -54.34 7.69
CA HIS A 427 -35.68 -54.38 6.51
C HIS A 427 -36.91 -53.48 6.71
N GLY A 428 -36.96 -52.35 6.00
CA GLY A 428 -38.02 -51.35 6.18
C GLY A 428 -37.93 -50.69 7.56
N LEU A 429 -38.96 -50.90 8.38
CA LEU A 429 -39.08 -50.40 9.77
C LEU A 429 -38.93 -51.53 10.82
N ILE A 430 -38.52 -52.73 10.40
CA ILE A 430 -38.37 -53.90 11.27
C ILE A 430 -36.88 -54.21 11.45
N LEU A 431 -36.44 -54.33 12.70
CA LEU A 431 -35.09 -54.75 13.08
C LEU A 431 -35.01 -56.28 13.19
N PHE A 432 -33.97 -56.88 12.63
CA PHE A 432 -33.66 -58.28 12.90
C PHE A 432 -32.58 -58.35 13.95
N VAL A 433 -32.82 -59.15 14.99
CA VAL A 433 -32.04 -59.08 16.22
C VAL A 433 -31.68 -60.47 16.72
N GLU A 434 -30.49 -60.59 17.30
CA GLU A 434 -29.99 -61.82 17.92
C GLU A 434 -29.66 -61.57 19.40
N PRO A 435 -29.89 -62.54 20.30
CA PRO A 435 -29.59 -62.38 21.72
C PRO A 435 -28.08 -62.29 21.99
N ILE A 436 -27.69 -61.40 22.91
CA ILE A 436 -26.32 -61.27 23.40
C ILE A 436 -26.18 -62.10 24.69
N GLY A 437 -25.70 -63.34 24.57
CA GLY A 437 -25.52 -64.27 25.70
C GLY A 437 -26.14 -65.65 25.45
N GLU A 438 -26.05 -66.55 26.43
CA GLU A 438 -26.44 -67.97 26.29
C GLU A 438 -27.87 -68.15 25.74
N ILE A 439 -27.95 -68.94 24.68
CA ILE A 439 -29.17 -69.28 23.95
C ILE A 439 -29.96 -70.29 24.80
N LYS A 440 -31.04 -69.86 25.46
CA LYS A 440 -32.10 -70.81 25.87
C LYS A 440 -32.90 -71.19 24.63
N ALA A 441 -32.37 -72.16 23.86
CA ALA A 441 -33.01 -72.66 22.66
C ALA A 441 -34.30 -73.39 23.03
N THR A 442 -35.44 -72.71 22.85
CA THR A 442 -36.69 -73.40 22.50
C THR A 442 -37.04 -72.96 21.08
N PRO A 443 -36.94 -73.85 20.08
CA PRO A 443 -37.34 -73.52 18.72
C PRO A 443 -38.84 -73.20 18.71
N LYS A 444 -39.19 -72.18 17.92
CA LYS A 444 -40.55 -71.71 17.69
C LYS A 444 -41.41 -72.76 17.00
#